data_AF-A0A936ZYU8-F1
#
_entry.id   AF-A0A936ZYU8-F1
#
_cell.length_a   1.000
_cell.length_b   1.000
_cell.length_c   1.000
_cell.angle_alpha   90.00
_cell.angle_beta   90.00
_cell.angle_gamma   90.00
#
_symmetry.space_group_name_H-M   'P 1'
#
loop_
_entity.id
_entity.type
_entity.pdbx_description
1 polymer ?
#
loop_
_entity_poly.entity_id
_entity_poly.type
_entity_poly.pdbx_seq_one_letter_code
_entity_poly.pdbx_strand_id
1 'polypeptide(L)'
;MKKDNLHKNNGGFKVPDNYFERLENKLSEKILSENNSDDVLKSRINSGLKVPEKYFDSIEDRVLQHIEPQKTNRKVISLFTRRNLVYVSGIAAMIAIIFSISINKEKSLNFNDIDIADIHAYFDEEGIDLTATEIASLFDENTTYEETFEEEFINDDDLLEYLSNENIEDDIIFLE
;
A
#
# COMPACT_ATOMS: atom_id res chain seq x y z
N MET A 1 16.99 -9.89 40.98
CA MET A 1 15.57 -10.32 40.86
C MET A 1 15.43 -11.66 41.57
N LYS A 2 14.64 -11.72 42.66
CA LYS A 2 14.33 -12.97 43.37
C LYS A 2 13.17 -13.66 42.64
N LYS A 3 13.26 -14.98 42.43
CA LYS A 3 12.21 -15.80 41.81
C LYS A 3 11.27 -16.30 42.90
N ASP A 4 10.02 -15.84 42.90
CA ASP A 4 8.98 -16.34 43.79
C ASP A 4 8.33 -17.59 43.20
N ASN A 5 8.35 -18.70 43.94
CA ASN A 5 7.74 -19.97 43.57
C ASN A 5 6.23 -19.96 43.89
N LEU A 6 5.39 -19.55 42.94
CA LEU A 6 3.92 -19.44 43.12
C LEU A 6 3.11 -20.74 42.92
N HIS A 7 3.72 -21.87 42.60
CA HIS A 7 2.99 -23.12 42.34
C HIS A 7 2.94 -24.00 43.60
N LYS A 8 2.09 -23.64 44.56
CA LYS A 8 1.65 -24.54 45.62
C LYS A 8 0.47 -25.34 45.07
N ASN A 9 0.67 -26.61 44.73
CA ASN A 9 -0.36 -27.55 44.25
C ASN A 9 -1.33 -27.96 45.37
N ASN A 10 -1.79 -27.00 46.17
CA ASN A 10 -2.77 -27.19 47.25
C ASN A 10 -4.19 -26.96 46.71
N GLY A 11 -4.51 -27.59 45.57
CA GLY A 11 -5.84 -27.52 44.96
C GLY A 11 -6.89 -28.04 45.94
N GLY A 12 -7.68 -27.11 46.48
CA GLY A 12 -8.61 -27.31 47.60
C GLY A 12 -9.87 -28.13 47.31
N PHE A 13 -9.83 -29.06 46.36
CA PHE A 13 -10.97 -29.91 46.04
C PHE A 13 -10.54 -31.38 46.03
N LYS A 14 -10.49 -31.98 47.23
CA LYS A 14 -10.44 -33.43 47.37
C LYS A 14 -11.85 -33.94 47.64
N VAL A 15 -12.29 -34.90 46.85
CA VAL A 15 -13.53 -35.64 47.13
C VAL A 15 -13.29 -36.56 48.33
N PRO A 16 -14.31 -36.83 49.16
CA PRO A 16 -14.21 -37.84 50.21
C PRO A 16 -13.85 -39.22 49.65
N ASP A 17 -13.19 -40.03 50.46
CA ASP A 17 -12.88 -41.41 50.11
C ASP A 17 -14.15 -42.18 49.74
N ASN A 18 -14.08 -42.96 48.66
CA ASN A 18 -15.18 -43.76 48.10
C ASN A 18 -16.43 -42.95 47.68
N TYR A 19 -16.31 -41.64 47.42
CA TYR A 19 -17.43 -40.82 46.94
C TYR A 19 -18.08 -41.40 45.67
N PHE A 20 -17.27 -41.69 44.63
CA PHE A 20 -17.79 -42.16 43.34
C PHE A 20 -18.37 -43.57 43.42
N GLU A 21 -17.74 -44.47 44.16
CA GLU A 21 -18.23 -45.83 44.39
C GLU A 21 -19.56 -45.85 45.14
N ARG A 22 -19.73 -44.98 46.15
CA ARG A 22 -21.01 -44.83 46.85
C ARG A 22 -22.05 -44.11 46.02
N LEU A 23 -21.65 -43.16 45.18
CA LEU A 23 -22.55 -42.43 44.29
C LEU A 23 -23.19 -43.37 43.29
N GLU A 24 -22.41 -44.24 42.65
CA GLU A 24 -22.90 -45.20 41.67
C GLU A 24 -23.90 -46.18 42.30
N ASN A 25 -23.56 -46.73 43.47
CA ASN A 25 -24.45 -47.62 44.21
C ASN A 25 -25.75 -46.93 44.62
N LYS A 26 -25.68 -45.69 45.15
CA LYS A 26 -26.87 -44.92 45.53
C LYS A 26 -27.73 -44.51 44.34
N LEU A 27 -27.11 -44.15 43.22
CA LEU A 27 -27.81 -43.78 42.00
C LEU A 27 -28.54 -45.00 41.43
N SER A 28 -27.86 -46.14 41.36
CA SER A 28 -28.42 -47.40 40.87
C SER A 28 -29.53 -47.91 41.77
N GLU A 29 -29.33 -47.91 43.10
CA GLU A 29 -30.37 -48.25 44.07
C GLU A 29 -31.60 -47.35 43.91
N LYS A 30 -31.39 -46.05 43.71
CA LYS A 30 -32.48 -45.10 43.52
C LYS A 30 -33.19 -45.27 42.19
N ILE A 31 -32.51 -45.61 41.10
CA ILE A 31 -33.15 -45.87 39.79
C ILE A 31 -33.89 -47.22 39.82
N LEU A 32 -33.31 -48.24 40.43
CA LEU A 32 -33.85 -49.61 40.43
C LEU A 32 -35.03 -49.77 41.41
N SER A 33 -35.02 -49.04 42.54
CA SER A 33 -36.17 -48.97 43.46
C SER A 33 -37.35 -48.17 42.88
N GLU A 34 -37.12 -47.38 41.82
CA GLU A 34 -38.10 -46.52 41.15
C GLU A 34 -38.84 -47.21 39.99
N ASN A 35 -38.58 -48.50 39.71
CA ASN A 35 -39.24 -49.27 38.64
C ASN A 35 -40.76 -49.45 38.84
N ASN A 36 -41.34 -48.96 39.94
CA ASN A 36 -42.78 -48.97 40.22
C ASN A 36 -43.38 -47.57 40.48
N SER A 37 -42.67 -46.49 40.11
CA SER A 37 -43.13 -45.13 40.44
C SER A 37 -43.03 -44.19 39.24
N ASP A 38 -43.98 -44.37 38.32
CA ASP A 38 -44.58 -43.28 37.53
C ASP A 38 -44.93 -42.04 38.39
N ASP A 39 -45.01 -42.19 39.72
CA ASP A 39 -45.55 -41.22 40.67
C ASP A 39 -44.50 -40.31 41.34
N VAL A 40 -43.22 -40.70 41.42
CA VAL A 40 -42.18 -39.86 42.08
C VAL A 40 -41.73 -38.71 41.19
N LEU A 41 -41.68 -38.92 39.88
CA LEU A 41 -41.46 -37.82 38.93
C LEU A 41 -42.71 -36.93 38.81
N LYS A 42 -43.92 -37.51 38.79
CA LYS A 42 -45.18 -36.72 38.75
C LYS A 42 -45.38 -35.84 39.98
N SER A 43 -45.02 -36.31 41.17
CA SER A 43 -45.17 -35.56 42.43
C SER A 43 -44.11 -34.47 42.65
N ARG A 44 -42.92 -34.58 42.04
CA ARG A 44 -41.87 -33.56 42.13
C ARG A 44 -41.84 -32.58 40.95
N ILE A 45 -42.42 -32.92 39.80
CA ILE A 45 -42.50 -32.06 38.61
C ILE A 45 -43.79 -31.22 38.68
N ASN A 46 -43.98 -30.50 39.79
CA ASN A 46 -45.08 -29.53 39.91
C ASN A 46 -44.77 -28.18 39.27
N SER A 47 -43.52 -27.93 38.84
CA SER A 47 -43.18 -26.68 38.17
C SER A 47 -42.06 -26.86 37.14
N GLY A 48 -42.25 -26.24 35.97
CA GLY A 48 -41.17 -25.94 35.03
C GLY A 48 -41.02 -26.83 33.80
N LEU A 49 -41.48 -28.09 33.82
CA LEU A 49 -41.33 -29.01 32.68
C LEU A 49 -42.64 -29.28 31.90
N LYS A 50 -43.69 -28.50 32.16
CA LYS A 50 -44.93 -28.57 31.37
C LYS A 50 -44.86 -27.56 30.24
N VAL A 51 -44.91 -28.04 29.01
CA VAL A 51 -45.13 -27.18 27.84
C VAL A 51 -46.58 -26.70 27.82
N PRO A 52 -46.85 -25.50 27.28
CA PRO A 52 -48.23 -25.06 27.04
C PRO A 52 -49.00 -26.06 26.16
N GLU A 53 -50.32 -26.09 26.35
CA GLU A 53 -51.20 -26.88 25.49
C GLU A 53 -50.99 -26.46 24.02
N LYS A 54 -50.84 -27.45 23.12
CA LYS A 54 -50.64 -27.23 21.67
C LYS A 54 -49.36 -26.46 21.30
N TYR A 55 -48.36 -26.45 22.18
CA TYR A 55 -47.05 -25.84 21.88
C TYR A 55 -46.44 -26.46 20.60
N PHE A 56 -46.36 -27.79 20.52
CA PHE A 56 -45.78 -28.47 19.37
C PHE A 56 -46.67 -28.43 18.12
N ASP A 57 -47.98 -28.25 18.29
CA ASP A 57 -48.91 -28.12 17.15
C ASP A 57 -48.79 -26.75 16.46
N SER A 58 -48.34 -25.71 17.19
CA SER A 58 -48.28 -24.33 16.67
C SER A 58 -46.87 -23.79 16.45
N ILE A 59 -45.83 -24.49 16.92
CA ILE A 59 -44.45 -24.03 16.81
C ILE A 59 -43.97 -24.05 15.35
N GLU A 60 -44.37 -25.04 14.57
CA GLU A 60 -44.01 -25.17 13.16
C GLU A 60 -44.54 -23.98 12.34
N ASP A 61 -45.84 -23.69 12.47
CA ASP A 61 -46.48 -22.54 11.82
C ASP A 61 -45.85 -21.21 12.25
N ARG A 62 -45.54 -21.04 13.53
CA ARG A 62 -44.88 -19.83 14.05
C ARG A 62 -43.49 -19.65 13.48
N VAL A 63 -42.70 -20.71 13.38
CA VAL A 63 -41.36 -20.65 12.80
C VAL A 63 -41.46 -20.31 11.31
N LEU A 64 -42.31 -21.00 10.56
CA LEU A 64 -42.54 -20.75 9.14
C LEU A 64 -42.96 -19.29 8.87
N GLN A 65 -43.86 -18.73 9.67
CA GLN A 65 -44.27 -17.33 9.58
C GLN A 65 -43.13 -16.32 9.82
N HIS A 66 -42.12 -16.69 10.62
CA HIS A 66 -40.97 -15.83 10.91
C HIS A 66 -39.82 -15.98 9.91
N ILE A 67 -39.70 -17.14 9.25
CA ILE A 67 -38.66 -17.39 8.23
C ILE A 67 -39.13 -17.08 6.82
N GLU A 68 -40.44 -17.08 6.55
CA GLU A 68 -40.93 -16.48 5.32
C GLU A 68 -40.48 -15.02 5.31
N PRO A 69 -39.79 -14.56 4.26
CA PRO A 69 -39.45 -13.17 4.13
C PRO A 69 -40.76 -12.43 4.05
N GLN A 70 -41.18 -11.87 5.19
CA GLN A 70 -42.15 -10.80 5.26
C GLN A 70 -41.76 -9.90 4.10
N LYS A 71 -42.65 -9.74 3.12
CA LYS A 71 -42.55 -8.71 2.07
C LYS A 71 -42.67 -7.37 2.79
N THR A 72 -41.71 -7.07 3.65
CA THR A 72 -41.47 -5.74 4.11
C THR A 72 -41.16 -5.02 2.82
N ASN A 73 -42.00 -4.06 2.48
CA ASN A 73 -41.65 -2.99 1.57
C ASN A 73 -40.54 -2.15 2.22
N ARG A 74 -39.46 -2.79 2.69
CA ARG A 74 -38.28 -2.13 3.19
C ARG A 74 -37.68 -1.52 1.94
N LYS A 75 -37.90 -0.22 1.80
CA LYS A 75 -37.40 0.61 0.72
C LYS A 75 -35.88 0.49 0.70
N VAL A 76 -35.38 -0.49 -0.03
CA VAL A 76 -33.97 -0.65 -0.32
C VAL A 76 -33.62 0.52 -1.23
N ILE A 77 -32.90 1.50 -0.67
CA ILE A 77 -32.36 2.61 -1.44
C ILE A 77 -31.03 2.15 -2.02
N SER A 78 -30.80 2.37 -3.32
CA SER A 78 -29.51 2.07 -3.93
C SER A 78 -28.46 3.03 -3.38
N LEU A 79 -27.39 2.50 -2.77
CA LEU A 79 -26.30 3.30 -2.21
C LEU A 79 -25.55 4.12 -3.26
N PHE A 80 -25.46 3.61 -4.49
CA PHE A 80 -24.77 4.29 -5.59
C PHE A 80 -25.77 4.81 -6.61
N THR A 81 -26.00 6.12 -6.58
CA THR A 81 -26.84 6.81 -7.57
C THR A 81 -25.94 7.42 -8.65
N ARG A 82 -26.11 7.01 -9.91
CA ARG A 82 -25.31 7.50 -11.07
C ARG A 82 -25.33 9.03 -11.20
N ARG A 83 -26.39 9.68 -10.70
CA ARG A 83 -26.51 11.14 -10.68
C ARG A 83 -25.40 11.81 -9.87
N ASN A 84 -24.99 11.23 -8.75
CA ASN A 84 -23.95 11.81 -7.90
C ASN A 84 -22.53 11.53 -8.43
N LEU A 85 -22.35 10.47 -9.22
CA LEU A 85 -21.07 10.17 -9.88
C LEU A 85 -20.67 11.26 -10.88
N VAL A 86 -21.64 11.85 -11.59
CA VAL A 86 -21.36 12.94 -12.54
C VAL A 86 -20.85 14.19 -11.79
N TYR A 87 -21.43 14.53 -10.64
CA TYR A 87 -20.97 15.65 -9.82
C TYR A 87 -19.58 15.39 -9.22
N VAL A 88 -19.34 14.19 -8.70
CA VAL A 88 -18.02 13.81 -8.13
C VAL A 88 -16.93 13.77 -9.22
N SER A 89 -17.29 13.42 -10.46
CA SER A 89 -16.36 13.42 -11.60
C SER A 89 -15.75 14.79 -11.87
N GLY A 90 -16.51 15.88 -11.73
CA GLY A 90 -16.00 17.24 -11.93
C GLY A 90 -14.97 17.64 -10.86
N ILE A 91 -15.25 17.29 -9.60
CA ILE A 91 -14.33 17.54 -8.48
C ILE A 91 -13.03 16.74 -8.66
N ALA A 92 -13.15 15.46 -9.04
CA ALA A 92 -11.99 14.61 -9.32
C ALA A 92 -11.13 15.14 -10.47
N ALA A 93 -11.75 15.64 -11.55
CA ALA A 93 -11.03 16.26 -12.66
C ALA A 93 -10.27 17.53 -12.25
N MET A 94 -10.88 18.38 -11.43
CA MET A 94 -10.21 19.59 -10.90
C MET A 94 -9.00 19.22 -10.04
N ILE A 95 -9.14 18.23 -9.16
CA ILE A 95 -8.02 17.73 -8.34
C ILE A 95 -6.91 17.15 -9.22
N ALA A 96 -7.25 16.41 -10.27
CA ALA A 96 -6.27 15.84 -11.20
C ALA A 96 -5.50 16.94 -11.96
N ILE A 97 -6.18 18.02 -12.39
CA ILE A 97 -5.54 19.17 -13.03
C ILE A 97 -4.58 19.86 -12.06
N ILE A 98 -5.04 20.14 -10.83
CA ILE A 98 -4.20 20.77 -9.80
C ILE A 98 -2.98 19.91 -9.50
N PHE A 99 -3.16 18.60 -9.35
CA PHE A 99 -2.06 17.66 -9.10
C PHE A 99 -1.09 17.58 -10.27
N SER A 100 -1.58 17.60 -11.51
CA SER A 100 -0.75 17.59 -12.71
C SER A 100 0.09 18.85 -12.88
N ILE A 101 -0.43 20.01 -12.47
CA ILE A 101 0.30 21.29 -12.51
C ILE A 101 1.26 21.38 -11.32
N SER A 102 0.84 20.90 -10.15
CA SER A 102 1.60 21.04 -8.91
C SER A 102 2.80 20.09 -8.81
N ILE A 103 2.87 19.07 -9.67
CA ILE A 103 4.07 18.24 -9.83
C ILE A 103 5.02 18.95 -10.80
N ASN A 104 5.90 19.77 -10.22
CA ASN A 104 7.07 20.24 -10.95
C ASN A 104 7.99 19.04 -11.20
N LYS A 105 8.10 18.64 -12.46
CA LYS A 105 9.24 17.85 -12.89
C LYS A 105 10.42 18.81 -12.94
N GLU A 106 11.34 18.69 -11.99
CA GLU A 106 12.66 19.30 -12.08
C GLU A 106 13.29 18.78 -13.39
N LYS A 107 13.21 19.57 -14.46
CA LYS A 107 13.99 19.31 -15.66
C LYS A 107 15.40 19.73 -15.28
N SER A 108 16.26 18.77 -14.96
CA SER A 108 17.67 19.05 -14.76
C SER A 108 18.22 19.54 -16.10
N LEU A 109 18.44 20.85 -16.21
CA LEU A 109 19.15 21.43 -17.34
C LEU A 109 20.60 20.93 -17.28
N ASN A 110 21.06 20.28 -18.33
CA ASN A 110 22.44 19.87 -18.47
C ASN A 110 23.10 20.66 -19.60
N PHE A 111 24.42 20.89 -19.53
CA PHE A 111 25.18 21.51 -20.62
C PHE A 111 25.11 20.68 -21.92
N ASN A 112 24.88 19.37 -21.82
CA ASN A 112 24.65 18.49 -22.96
C ASN A 112 23.33 18.77 -23.71
N ASP A 113 22.42 19.54 -23.13
CA ASP A 113 21.16 19.93 -23.78
C ASP A 113 21.31 21.22 -24.62
N ILE A 114 22.50 21.82 -24.67
CA ILE A 114 22.78 23.06 -25.40
C ILE A 114 23.38 22.71 -26.77
N ASP A 115 22.69 23.09 -27.84
CA ASP A 115 23.19 22.92 -29.20
C ASP A 115 24.20 24.04 -29.55
N ILE A 116 25.21 23.71 -30.37
CA ILE A 116 26.21 24.69 -30.85
C ILE A 116 25.53 25.87 -31.57
N ALA A 117 24.43 25.61 -32.30
CA ALA A 117 23.64 26.64 -32.96
C ALA A 117 23.02 27.64 -31.97
N ASP A 118 22.63 27.18 -30.77
CA ASP A 118 22.08 28.05 -29.72
C ASP A 118 23.18 28.92 -29.10
N ILE A 119 24.41 28.38 -28.97
CA ILE A 119 25.58 29.15 -28.49
C ILE A 119 25.91 30.27 -29.48
N HIS A 120 25.94 29.98 -30.79
CA HIS A 120 26.18 31.00 -31.81
C HIS A 120 25.08 32.07 -31.81
N ALA A 121 23.81 31.66 -31.74
CA ALA A 121 22.70 32.61 -31.69
C ALA A 121 22.78 33.54 -30.47
N TYR A 122 23.19 33.00 -29.31
CA TYR A 122 23.41 33.80 -28.10
C TYR A 122 24.53 34.82 -28.26
N PHE A 123 25.65 34.44 -28.89
CA PHE A 123 26.76 35.38 -29.14
C PHE A 123 26.37 36.48 -30.12
N ASP A 124 25.60 36.15 -31.16
CA ASP A 124 25.10 37.14 -32.12
C ASP A 124 24.11 38.13 -31.46
N GLU A 125 23.20 37.63 -30.62
CA GLU A 125 22.19 38.46 -29.93
C GLU A 125 22.83 39.41 -28.91
N GLU A 126 23.79 38.94 -28.13
CA GLU A 126 24.52 39.75 -27.14
C GLU A 126 25.67 40.56 -27.76
N GLY A 127 25.90 40.42 -29.08
CA GLY A 127 26.97 41.12 -29.79
C GLY A 127 28.38 40.77 -29.28
N ILE A 128 28.55 39.53 -28.85
CA ILE A 128 29.82 39.00 -28.34
C ILE A 128 30.69 38.60 -29.54
N ASP A 129 31.62 39.47 -29.89
CA ASP A 129 32.66 39.21 -30.88
C ASP A 129 33.99 39.03 -30.14
N LEU A 130 34.50 37.80 -30.12
CA LEU A 130 35.73 37.44 -29.41
C LEU A 130 36.83 37.12 -30.41
N THR A 131 37.94 37.82 -30.29
CA THR A 131 39.15 37.49 -31.04
C THR A 131 39.87 36.30 -30.42
N ALA A 132 40.66 35.58 -31.23
CA ALA A 132 41.44 34.43 -30.76
C ALA A 132 42.36 34.79 -29.57
N THR A 133 42.89 36.01 -29.52
CA THR A 133 43.74 36.49 -28.42
C THR A 133 42.95 36.72 -27.13
N GLU A 134 41.72 37.22 -27.21
CA GLU A 134 40.85 37.39 -26.05
C GLU A 134 40.43 36.04 -25.48
N ILE A 135 40.07 35.08 -26.34
CA ILE A 135 39.81 33.69 -25.93
C ILE A 135 41.06 33.09 -25.27
N ALA A 136 42.25 33.31 -25.87
CA ALA A 136 43.50 32.82 -25.32
C ALA A 136 43.79 33.36 -23.90
N SER A 137 43.41 34.62 -23.64
CA SER A 137 43.60 35.26 -22.33
C SER A 137 42.68 34.73 -21.23
N LEU A 138 41.60 34.03 -21.60
CA LEU A 138 40.67 33.40 -20.66
C LEU A 138 41.15 32.03 -20.17
N PHE A 139 42.12 31.41 -20.85
CA PHE A 139 42.74 30.18 -20.37
C PHE A 139 43.70 30.52 -19.22
N ASP A 140 43.43 29.97 -18.04
CA ASP A 140 44.36 30.06 -16.92
C ASP A 140 45.54 29.10 -17.17
N GLU A 141 46.77 29.61 -17.01
CA GLU A 141 48.02 28.89 -17.26
C GLU A 141 48.15 27.62 -16.39
N ASN A 142 47.37 27.52 -15.30
CA ASN A 142 47.37 26.38 -14.38
C ASN A 142 46.28 25.34 -14.68
N THR A 143 45.43 25.55 -15.67
CA THR A 143 44.36 24.61 -16.03
C THR A 143 44.86 23.60 -17.05
N THR A 144 45.02 22.35 -16.63
CA THR A 144 45.34 21.23 -17.52
C THR A 144 44.05 20.76 -18.21
N TYR A 145 43.86 21.12 -19.48
CA TYR A 145 42.69 20.74 -20.29
C TYR A 145 42.78 19.35 -20.93
N GLU A 146 43.60 18.45 -20.38
CA GLU A 146 43.80 17.10 -20.93
C GLU A 146 42.55 16.20 -20.82
N GLU A 147 41.60 16.51 -19.92
CA GLU A 147 40.39 15.68 -19.71
C GLU A 147 39.21 16.00 -20.65
N THR A 148 39.23 17.12 -21.40
CA THR A 148 38.06 17.52 -22.23
C THR A 148 38.11 16.98 -23.66
N PHE A 149 39.28 16.56 -24.13
CA PHE A 149 39.39 15.78 -25.36
C PHE A 149 39.16 14.32 -24.99
N GLU A 150 37.88 13.91 -24.89
CA GLU A 150 37.58 12.50 -25.12
C GLU A 150 38.22 12.10 -26.47
N GLU A 151 38.70 10.86 -26.57
CA GLU A 151 39.33 10.28 -27.77
C GLU A 151 38.37 10.20 -28.97
N GLU A 152 37.72 11.29 -29.37
CA GLU A 152 37.21 11.44 -30.72
C GLU A 152 38.41 11.78 -31.60
N PHE A 153 39.14 10.73 -31.97
CA PHE A 153 40.17 10.80 -33.00
C PHE A 153 39.52 11.38 -34.26
N ILE A 154 39.78 12.66 -34.54
CA ILE A 154 39.51 13.26 -35.84
C ILE A 154 40.11 12.32 -36.87
N ASN A 155 39.32 11.90 -37.86
CA ASN A 155 39.81 11.01 -38.90
C ASN A 155 40.98 11.67 -39.63
N ASP A 156 42.06 10.93 -39.85
CA ASP A 156 43.24 11.38 -40.57
C ASP A 156 42.86 11.99 -41.94
N ASP A 157 41.85 11.44 -42.62
CA ASP A 157 41.37 11.96 -43.90
C ASP A 157 40.78 13.38 -43.77
N ASP A 158 39.97 13.62 -42.73
CA ASP A 158 39.34 14.92 -42.47
C ASP A 158 40.40 15.95 -42.04
N LEU A 159 41.39 15.52 -41.26
CA LEU A 159 42.53 16.34 -40.86
C LEU A 159 43.37 16.74 -42.08
N LEU A 160 43.60 15.80 -42.98
CA LEU A 160 44.41 16.02 -44.18
C LEU A 160 43.68 16.94 -45.16
N GLU A 161 42.36 16.83 -45.30
CA GLU A 161 41.53 17.76 -46.06
C GLU A 161 41.61 19.19 -45.50
N TYR A 162 41.49 19.35 -44.17
CA TYR A 162 41.64 20.65 -43.52
C TYR A 162 43.00 21.29 -43.80
N LEU A 163 44.09 20.53 -43.60
CA LEU A 163 45.46 21.00 -43.85
C LEU A 163 45.74 21.28 -45.34
N SER A 164 44.99 20.64 -46.24
CA SER A 164 45.15 20.85 -47.69
C SER A 164 44.42 22.11 -48.18
N ASN A 165 43.30 22.46 -47.55
CA ASN A 165 42.45 23.58 -47.95
C ASN A 165 42.93 24.92 -47.38
N GLU A 166 43.58 24.92 -46.22
CA GLU A 166 44.23 26.11 -45.65
C GLU A 166 45.61 26.32 -46.29
N ASN A 167 45.87 27.54 -46.77
CA ASN A 167 47.16 27.90 -47.37
C ASN A 167 48.17 28.17 -46.26
N ILE A 168 48.69 27.11 -45.63
CA ILE A 168 49.60 27.17 -44.47
C ILE A 168 50.95 27.88 -44.76
N GLU A 169 51.19 28.32 -46.00
CA GLU A 169 52.41 29.02 -46.40
C GLU A 169 52.53 30.44 -45.85
N ASP A 170 51.43 31.09 -45.44
CA ASP A 170 51.46 32.51 -45.03
C ASP A 170 51.75 32.75 -43.53
N ASP A 171 51.66 31.72 -42.67
CA ASP A 171 51.88 31.83 -41.21
C ASP A 171 53.22 31.21 -40.75
N ILE A 172 54.26 31.30 -41.59
CA ILE A 172 55.63 31.08 -41.13
C ILE A 172 55.97 32.22 -40.16
N ILE A 173 55.80 31.96 -38.87
CA ILE A 173 56.26 32.84 -37.79
C ILE A 173 57.78 33.03 -37.99
N PHE A 174 58.18 34.21 -38.45
CA PHE A 174 59.58 34.60 -38.44
C PHE A 174 60.03 34.72 -36.98
N LEU A 175 60.85 33.77 -36.54
CA LEU A 175 61.68 33.93 -35.35
C LEU A 175 62.86 34.84 -35.72
N GLU A 176 62.87 36.05 -35.16
CA GLU A 176 64.10 36.84 -34.95
C GLU A 176 64.59 36.65 -33.50
#